data_AF-A0A9D5TI84-F1
#
_entry.id   AF-A0A9D5TI84-F1
#
_cell.length_a   1.000
_cell.length_b   1.000
_cell.length_c   1.000
_cell.angle_alpha   90.00
_cell.angle_beta   90.00
_cell.angle_gamma   90.00
#
_symmetry.space_group_name_H-M   'P 1'
#
loop_
_entity.id
_entity.type
_entity.pdbx_description
1 polymer ?
#
loop_
_entity_poly.entity_id
_entity_poly.type
_entity_poly.pdbx_seq_one_letter_code
_entity_poly.pdbx_strand_id
1 'polypeptide(L)'
;MAYQFDNLKLDKGMYHEAGKSFTQVLESMDPDQQYKGTAMEGLDAFQRQLKRFDIKVKGAGSDVVEKFFRTADSAVLFPEYIARSVRQGMEEQNMLPAITAAVTKFDGMDYRSITAQTGDDAKKLRRVEEGAAIPATTVKVQDNLVQLHKRGRMLVASYEAIRHQKLDLFSVTLRQIGAHINRMHLEDAIDVLINGDGNNNPAQVFQAAGEGVLTYEDLVDFWAKFDPYEMNTLLVSNDMMVKMLKLPEFQNPATGLNFQGTGKLTTPLGATLLRTSALPANTMIGLDRNYALEMVQGGDVMIEYDKLIDRQLERAAITSTSGFAKLFGDAAKVLKV
;
A
#
# COMPACT_ATOMS: atom_id res chain seq x y z
N MET A 1 15.00 35.50 18.03
CA MET A 1 15.89 34.33 17.84
C MET A 1 15.68 33.86 16.42
N ALA A 2 16.75 33.67 15.63
CA ALA A 2 16.63 32.99 14.34
C ALA A 2 16.62 31.49 14.60
N TYR A 3 15.67 30.77 14.01
CA TYR A 3 15.58 29.32 14.11
C TYR A 3 16.46 28.67 13.03
N GLN A 4 16.81 27.39 13.20
CA GLN A 4 17.69 26.71 12.24
C GLN A 4 17.03 26.59 10.86
N PHE A 5 15.70 26.45 10.79
CA PHE A 5 14.93 26.47 9.54
C PHE A 5 15.04 27.81 8.77
N ASP A 6 15.22 28.95 9.46
CA ASP A 6 15.22 30.30 8.83
C ASP A 6 16.42 30.52 7.89
N ASN A 7 17.54 29.85 8.15
CA ASN A 7 18.81 30.01 7.42
C ASN A 7 19.17 28.83 6.51
N LEU A 8 18.34 27.79 6.47
CA LEU A 8 18.60 26.57 5.70
C LEU A 8 18.55 26.87 4.19
N LYS A 9 19.64 26.57 3.45
CA LYS A 9 19.69 26.71 1.99
C LYS A 9 19.10 25.46 1.34
N LEU A 10 18.05 25.64 0.53
CA LEU A 10 17.42 24.57 -0.23
C LEU A 10 18.09 24.45 -1.61
N ASP A 11 18.38 23.22 -2.03
CA ASP A 11 19.03 22.95 -3.32
C ASP A 11 18.48 21.67 -3.96
N LYS A 12 18.49 21.59 -5.30
CA LYS A 12 18.04 20.40 -6.03
C LYS A 12 18.93 19.18 -5.73
N GLY A 13 20.20 19.40 -5.36
CA GLY A 13 21.11 18.33 -4.95
C GLY A 13 20.59 17.47 -3.80
N MET A 14 19.68 18.00 -2.97
CA MET A 14 19.07 17.28 -1.84
C MET A 14 18.15 16.10 -2.28
N TYR A 15 17.69 16.09 -3.54
CA TYR A 15 16.95 14.95 -4.11
C TYR A 15 17.86 13.82 -4.64
N HIS A 16 19.18 14.02 -4.63
CA HIS A 16 20.17 13.07 -5.14
C HIS A 16 21.08 12.50 -4.04
N GLU A 17 20.76 12.71 -2.76
CA GLU A 17 21.50 12.11 -1.66
C GLU A 17 21.15 10.61 -1.52
N ALA A 18 22.15 9.75 -1.77
CA ALA A 18 21.92 8.31 -1.90
C ALA A 18 21.30 7.69 -0.64
N GLY A 19 20.22 6.93 -0.83
CA GLY A 19 19.52 6.20 0.24
C GLY A 19 18.65 7.05 1.18
N LYS A 20 18.43 8.34 0.90
CA LYS A 20 17.54 9.21 1.69
C LYS A 20 16.44 9.84 0.85
N SER A 21 15.27 10.04 1.44
CA SER A 21 14.25 10.94 0.88
C SER A 21 14.55 12.40 1.20
N PHE A 22 14.06 13.34 0.39
CA PHE A 22 14.25 14.78 0.59
C PHE A 22 13.80 15.24 1.99
N THR A 23 12.70 14.69 2.51
CA THR A 23 12.25 14.96 3.89
C THR A 23 13.25 14.45 4.94
N GLN A 24 13.86 13.27 4.78
CA GLN A 24 14.92 12.78 5.69
C GLN A 24 16.20 13.62 5.62
N VAL A 25 16.55 14.15 4.44
CA VAL A 25 17.66 15.10 4.28
C VAL A 25 17.35 16.39 5.07
N LEU A 26 16.14 16.95 4.92
CA LEU A 26 15.71 18.11 5.69
C LEU A 26 15.70 17.86 7.20
N GLU A 27 15.16 16.74 7.68
CA GLU A 27 15.15 16.38 9.10
C GLU A 27 16.56 16.22 9.68
N SER A 28 17.53 15.77 8.88
CA SER A 28 18.94 15.70 9.29
C SER A 28 19.62 17.08 9.39
N MET A 29 19.09 18.09 8.70
CA MET A 29 19.58 19.48 8.72
C MET A 29 18.78 20.40 9.66
N ASP A 30 17.54 20.04 10.02
CA ASP A 30 16.66 20.81 10.90
C ASP A 30 15.95 19.90 11.92
N PRO A 31 16.67 19.38 12.95
CA PRO A 31 16.16 18.30 13.79
C PRO A 31 15.06 18.76 14.77
N ASP A 32 13.95 18.02 14.79
CA ASP A 32 12.75 18.28 15.61
C ASP A 32 13.01 18.53 17.10
N GLN A 33 14.10 17.98 17.64
CA GLN A 33 14.50 18.16 19.04
C GLN A 33 14.74 19.64 19.41
N GLN A 34 15.12 20.47 18.44
CA GLN A 34 15.34 21.91 18.63
C GLN A 34 14.04 22.73 18.82
N TYR A 35 12.88 22.15 18.49
CA TYR A 35 11.60 22.86 18.41
C TYR A 35 10.61 22.51 19.53
N LYS A 36 10.99 21.66 20.47
CA LYS A 36 10.17 21.31 21.64
C LYS A 36 9.87 22.54 22.50
N GLY A 37 8.63 22.71 22.92
CA GLY A 37 8.15 23.90 23.65
C GLY A 37 8.01 25.16 22.79
N THR A 38 8.04 25.06 21.46
CA THR A 38 7.86 26.21 20.55
C THR A 38 6.57 26.12 19.72
N ALA A 39 6.14 27.21 19.10
CA ALA A 39 5.02 27.23 18.15
C ALA A 39 5.29 26.48 16.81
N MET A 40 6.40 25.75 16.74
CA MET A 40 6.81 24.87 15.63
C MET A 40 6.95 23.40 16.07
N GLU A 41 6.63 23.07 17.32
CA GLU A 41 6.52 21.70 17.81
C GLU A 41 5.42 20.92 17.08
N GLY A 42 5.65 19.63 16.82
CA GLY A 42 4.69 18.76 16.10
C GLY A 42 4.62 18.97 14.58
N LEU A 43 5.45 19.85 14.01
CA LEU A 43 5.61 20.02 12.56
C LEU A 43 6.92 19.38 12.10
N ASP A 44 6.91 18.67 10.98
CA ASP A 44 8.14 18.18 10.34
C ASP A 44 8.94 19.30 9.66
N ALA A 45 10.22 19.04 9.37
CA ALA A 45 11.14 20.02 8.77
C ALA A 45 10.61 20.61 7.45
N PHE A 46 9.91 19.82 6.62
CA PHE A 46 9.28 20.29 5.39
C PHE A 46 8.12 21.27 5.67
N GLN A 47 7.26 20.98 6.65
CA GLN A 47 6.21 21.90 7.10
C GLN A 47 6.77 23.20 7.70
N ARG A 48 7.93 23.16 8.37
CA ARG A 48 8.63 24.39 8.83
C ARG A 48 9.10 25.24 7.65
N GLN A 49 9.65 24.61 6.60
CA GLN A 49 10.01 25.32 5.36
C GLN A 49 8.77 25.89 4.63
N LEU A 50 7.64 25.18 4.58
CA LEU A 50 6.39 25.75 4.05
C LEU A 50 5.94 26.99 4.83
N LYS A 51 6.01 26.96 6.18
CA LYS A 51 5.72 28.12 7.03
C LYS A 51 6.68 29.30 6.78
N ARG A 52 7.98 29.04 6.61
CA ARG A 52 9.02 30.05 6.30
C ARG A 52 8.69 30.85 5.03
N PHE A 53 8.10 30.22 4.03
CA PHE A 53 7.65 30.85 2.77
C PHE A 53 6.13 31.21 2.75
N ASP A 54 5.45 31.16 3.90
CA ASP A 54 4.00 31.40 4.09
C ASP A 54 3.07 30.49 3.25
N ILE A 55 3.54 29.36 2.73
CA ILE A 55 2.80 28.54 1.74
C ILE A 55 1.68 27.73 2.42
N LYS A 56 0.43 28.13 2.21
CA LYS A 56 -0.78 27.49 2.75
C LYS A 56 -1.33 26.45 1.77
N VAL A 57 -1.03 25.19 2.05
CA VAL A 57 -1.33 24.05 1.16
C VAL A 57 -2.74 23.46 1.27
N LYS A 58 -3.53 23.80 2.31
CA LYS A 58 -4.88 23.25 2.55
C LYS A 58 -5.82 24.34 3.12
N GLY A 59 -7.13 24.21 2.88
CA GLY A 59 -8.17 25.04 3.51
C GLY A 59 -8.60 26.28 2.70
N ALA A 60 -9.54 27.07 3.24
CA ALA A 60 -10.17 28.18 2.51
C ALA A 60 -9.17 29.26 2.02
N GLY A 61 -8.17 29.57 2.86
CA GLY A 61 -7.04 30.44 2.56
C GLY A 61 -5.85 29.73 1.90
N SER A 62 -6.08 28.64 1.17
CA SER A 62 -5.04 27.97 0.38
C SER A 62 -4.53 28.87 -0.74
N ASP A 63 -3.20 28.90 -0.88
CA ASP A 63 -2.51 29.66 -1.92
C ASP A 63 -2.62 28.99 -3.29
N VAL A 64 -2.25 29.74 -4.34
CA VAL A 64 -2.04 29.21 -5.69
C VAL A 64 -0.68 28.53 -5.83
N VAL A 65 -0.57 27.56 -6.74
CA VAL A 65 0.69 26.82 -6.99
C VAL A 65 1.86 27.75 -7.32
N GLU A 66 1.59 28.87 -8.00
CA GLU A 66 2.56 29.93 -8.30
C GLU A 66 3.39 30.40 -7.08
N LYS A 67 2.86 30.32 -5.85
CA LYS A 67 3.59 30.74 -4.65
C LYS A 67 4.87 29.93 -4.40
N PHE A 68 4.93 28.66 -4.80
CA PHE A 68 6.16 27.86 -4.78
C PHE A 68 7.25 28.42 -5.71
N PHE A 69 6.89 29.14 -6.77
CA PHE A 69 7.82 29.62 -7.79
C PHE A 69 8.25 31.09 -7.59
N ARG A 70 7.93 31.70 -6.44
CA ARG A 70 8.31 33.09 -6.13
C ARG A 70 9.79 33.27 -5.80
N THR A 71 10.44 32.26 -5.24
CA THR A 71 11.91 32.23 -5.05
C THR A 71 12.49 30.92 -5.58
N ALA A 72 13.80 30.89 -5.83
CA ALA A 72 14.49 29.66 -6.22
C ALA A 72 14.40 28.60 -5.12
N ASP A 73 14.62 29.01 -3.86
CA ASP A 73 14.60 28.15 -2.68
C ASP A 73 13.22 27.50 -2.47
N SER A 74 12.12 28.26 -2.61
CA SER A 74 10.77 27.71 -2.45
C SER A 74 10.41 26.72 -3.57
N ALA A 75 10.97 26.88 -4.76
CA ALA A 75 10.70 25.99 -5.89
C ALA A 75 11.28 24.58 -5.68
N VAL A 76 12.30 24.43 -4.83
CA VAL A 76 12.86 23.13 -4.42
C VAL A 76 11.85 22.32 -3.60
N LEU A 77 10.89 22.95 -2.92
CA LEU A 77 9.87 22.26 -2.12
C LEU A 77 8.71 21.67 -2.95
N PHE A 78 8.57 22.05 -4.22
CA PHE A 78 7.42 21.66 -5.03
C PHE A 78 7.38 20.15 -5.40
N PRO A 79 8.49 19.48 -5.78
CA PRO A 79 8.47 18.04 -6.03
C PRO A 79 8.09 17.20 -4.80
N GLU A 80 8.65 17.48 -3.62
CA GLU A 80 8.26 16.79 -2.37
C GLU A 80 6.80 17.09 -1.99
N TYR A 81 6.29 18.30 -2.23
CA TYR A 81 4.87 18.60 -2.06
C TYR A 81 3.98 17.68 -2.92
N ILE A 82 4.37 17.42 -4.17
CA ILE A 82 3.68 16.45 -5.03
C ILE A 82 3.83 15.03 -4.47
N ALA A 83 5.05 14.61 -4.12
CA ALA A 83 5.34 13.26 -3.60
C ALA A 83 4.53 12.96 -2.34
N ARG A 84 4.47 13.91 -1.40
CA ARG A 84 3.67 13.81 -0.17
C ARG A 84 2.17 13.80 -0.45
N SER A 85 1.69 14.56 -1.43
CA SER A 85 0.28 14.56 -1.82
C SER A 85 -0.15 13.25 -2.48
N VAL A 86 0.72 12.65 -3.31
CA VAL A 86 0.51 11.32 -3.90
C VAL A 86 0.55 10.24 -2.82
N ARG A 87 1.57 10.27 -1.93
CA ARG A 87 1.74 9.32 -0.81
C ARG A 87 0.51 9.32 0.11
N GLN A 88 0.01 10.50 0.48
CA GLN A 88 -1.25 10.64 1.25
C GLN A 88 -2.43 9.94 0.54
N GLY A 89 -2.54 10.07 -0.79
CA GLY A 89 -3.59 9.40 -1.57
C GLY A 89 -3.44 7.89 -1.73
N MET A 90 -2.21 7.37 -1.67
CA MET A 90 -1.95 5.93 -1.59
C MET A 90 -2.37 5.39 -0.22
N GLU A 91 -1.98 6.08 0.86
CA GLU A 91 -2.30 5.75 2.25
C GLU A 91 -3.80 5.79 2.54
N GLU A 92 -4.52 6.80 2.04
CA GLU A 92 -5.98 7.00 2.22
C GLU A 92 -6.84 5.82 1.74
N GLN A 93 -6.32 4.95 0.86
CA GLN A 93 -7.00 3.74 0.37
C GLN A 93 -6.16 2.47 0.51
N ASN A 94 -5.20 2.43 1.44
CA ASN A 94 -4.24 1.33 1.49
C ASN A 94 -4.77 0.06 2.17
N MET A 95 -5.12 -0.94 1.36
CA MET A 95 -5.49 -2.29 1.81
C MET A 95 -4.29 -3.26 1.89
N LEU A 96 -3.12 -2.91 1.32
CA LEU A 96 -1.97 -3.80 1.23
C LEU A 96 -1.47 -4.28 2.62
N PRO A 97 -1.33 -3.42 3.66
CA PRO A 97 -0.89 -3.85 5.00
C PRO A 97 -1.81 -4.86 5.70
N ALA A 98 -3.03 -5.09 5.19
CA ALA A 98 -3.94 -6.10 5.71
C ALA A 98 -3.82 -7.45 4.97
N ILE A 99 -3.08 -7.53 3.86
CA ILE A 99 -2.84 -8.77 3.09
C ILE A 99 -1.36 -9.18 3.02
N THR A 100 -0.44 -8.25 3.25
CA THR A 100 1.02 -8.48 3.25
C THR A 100 1.51 -8.93 4.62
N ALA A 101 2.23 -10.05 4.68
CA ALA A 101 2.94 -10.52 5.85
C ALA A 101 4.24 -9.72 6.12
N ALA A 102 4.96 -9.41 5.05
CA ALA A 102 6.22 -8.68 5.09
C ALA A 102 6.29 -7.66 3.94
N VAL A 103 7.03 -6.58 4.17
CA VAL A 103 7.35 -5.58 3.15
C VAL A 103 8.87 -5.45 3.07
N THR A 104 9.46 -5.99 2.01
CA THR A 104 10.90 -5.97 1.76
C THR A 104 11.24 -4.82 0.83
N LYS A 105 12.02 -3.85 1.32
CA LYS A 105 12.63 -2.83 0.44
C LYS A 105 13.86 -3.43 -0.24
N PHE A 106 13.90 -3.31 -1.56
CA PHE A 106 14.95 -3.89 -2.39
C PHE A 106 15.52 -2.84 -3.35
N ASP A 107 16.85 -2.81 -3.47
CA ASP A 107 17.59 -1.95 -4.38
C ASP A 107 18.57 -2.84 -5.17
N GLY A 108 18.20 -3.14 -6.41
CA GLY A 108 18.85 -4.15 -7.25
C GLY A 108 17.98 -4.58 -8.41
N MET A 109 18.51 -5.45 -9.28
CA MET A 109 17.81 -5.94 -10.47
C MET A 109 16.91 -7.16 -10.16
N ASP A 110 17.45 -8.13 -9.42
CA ASP A 110 16.88 -9.47 -9.31
C ASP A 110 16.54 -9.80 -7.85
N TYR A 111 15.25 -9.86 -7.49
CA TYR A 111 14.80 -10.35 -6.18
C TYR A 111 14.20 -11.76 -6.27
N ARG A 112 14.51 -12.60 -5.28
CA ARG A 112 13.93 -13.93 -5.10
C ARG A 112 13.45 -14.04 -3.66
N SER A 113 12.20 -14.39 -3.45
CA SER A 113 11.66 -14.63 -2.11
C SER A 113 12.22 -15.92 -1.50
N ILE A 114 12.01 -16.11 -0.20
CA ILE A 114 12.38 -17.34 0.52
C ILE A 114 11.13 -18.19 0.78
N THR A 115 11.29 -19.51 0.71
CA THR A 115 10.25 -20.48 1.08
C THR A 115 10.81 -21.51 2.07
N ALA A 116 10.01 -21.84 3.07
CA ALA A 116 10.26 -23.00 3.91
C ALA A 116 9.64 -24.23 3.23
N GLN A 117 10.43 -24.96 2.43
CA GLN A 117 10.03 -26.26 1.88
C GLN A 117 10.06 -27.33 2.98
N THR A 118 9.13 -27.23 3.92
CA THR A 118 8.95 -28.20 5.00
C THR A 118 8.08 -29.34 4.48
N GLY A 119 8.67 -30.51 4.19
CA GLY A 119 7.88 -31.71 3.92
C GLY A 119 6.99 -32.07 5.12
N ASP A 120 5.83 -32.70 4.90
CA ASP A 120 4.81 -32.86 5.95
C ASP A 120 5.27 -33.64 7.19
N ASP A 121 6.31 -34.46 7.05
CA ASP A 121 6.91 -35.17 8.19
C ASP A 121 7.95 -34.35 8.98
N ALA A 122 8.46 -33.26 8.38
CA ALA A 122 9.30 -32.26 9.04
C ALA A 122 8.48 -31.09 9.63
N LYS A 123 7.24 -30.86 9.16
CA LYS A 123 6.29 -29.90 9.78
C LYS A 123 5.90 -30.32 11.20
N LYS A 124 5.92 -31.63 11.47
CA LYS A 124 5.51 -32.22 12.76
C LYS A 124 6.63 -32.08 13.78
N LEU A 125 6.41 -31.28 14.82
CA LEU A 125 7.25 -31.20 16.00
C LEU A 125 7.15 -32.52 16.80
N ARG A 126 7.93 -33.52 16.38
CA ARG A 126 8.05 -34.81 17.06
C ARG A 126 8.73 -34.61 18.43
N ARG A 127 8.25 -35.30 19.46
CA ARG A 127 8.96 -35.40 20.74
C ARG A 127 10.32 -36.08 20.47
N VAL A 128 11.41 -35.39 20.83
CA VAL A 128 12.78 -35.86 20.66
C VAL A 128 13.25 -36.41 22.01
N GLU A 129 13.58 -37.69 22.09
CA GLU A 129 14.23 -38.27 23.27
C GLU A 129 15.72 -37.87 23.34
N GLU A 130 16.32 -37.98 24.52
CA GLU A 130 17.70 -37.56 24.76
C GLU A 130 18.69 -38.28 23.82
N GLY A 131 19.48 -37.49 23.07
CA GLY A 131 20.42 -37.99 22.06
C GLY A 131 19.86 -38.24 20.65
N ALA A 132 18.55 -38.11 20.43
CA ALA A 132 17.97 -38.22 19.09
C ALA A 132 18.15 -36.94 18.25
N ALA A 133 18.21 -37.08 16.92
CA ALA A 133 18.37 -35.94 16.02
C ALA A 133 17.07 -35.11 15.93
N ILE A 134 17.20 -33.80 16.14
CA ILE A 134 16.09 -32.83 16.03
C ILE A 134 15.71 -32.65 14.54
N PRO A 135 14.41 -32.67 14.17
CA PRO A 135 13.99 -32.40 12.79
C PRO A 135 14.34 -30.96 12.38
N ALA A 136 15.00 -30.81 11.22
CA ALA A 136 15.50 -29.53 10.73
C ALA A 136 14.65 -28.99 9.56
N THR A 137 14.09 -27.80 9.72
CA THR A 137 13.41 -27.06 8.64
C THR A 137 14.45 -26.40 7.73
N THR A 138 14.47 -26.77 6.45
CA THR A 138 15.35 -26.14 5.45
C THR A 138 14.64 -24.98 4.76
N VAL A 139 15.09 -23.76 5.01
CA VAL A 139 14.69 -22.58 4.24
C VAL A 139 15.51 -22.53 2.94
N LYS A 140 14.85 -22.28 1.81
CA LYS A 140 15.49 -22.10 0.50
C LYS A 140 15.04 -20.79 -0.13
N VAL A 141 15.86 -20.26 -1.03
CA VAL A 141 15.46 -19.22 -1.98
C VAL A 141 14.57 -19.86 -3.06
N GLN A 142 13.56 -19.14 -3.56
CA GLN A 142 12.73 -19.59 -4.69
C GLN A 142 13.54 -19.73 -5.99
N ASP A 143 13.11 -20.65 -6.86
CA ASP A 143 13.73 -20.88 -8.17
C ASP A 143 13.43 -19.74 -9.15
N ASN A 144 12.20 -19.20 -9.14
CA ASN A 144 11.80 -18.06 -9.96
C ASN A 144 12.03 -16.70 -9.28
N LEU A 145 12.15 -15.67 -10.12
CA LEU A 145 12.39 -14.27 -9.76
C LEU A 145 11.06 -13.53 -9.57
N VAL A 146 10.96 -12.71 -8.53
CA VAL A 146 9.76 -11.92 -8.22
C VAL A 146 9.66 -10.75 -9.19
N GLN A 147 8.69 -10.80 -10.11
CA GLN A 147 8.56 -9.76 -11.14
C GLN A 147 8.16 -8.41 -10.51
N LEU A 148 8.99 -7.39 -10.75
CA LEU A 148 8.74 -6.02 -10.29
C LEU A 148 8.05 -5.21 -11.39
N HIS A 149 6.82 -4.75 -11.14
CA HIS A 149 6.06 -3.93 -12.08
C HIS A 149 6.16 -2.45 -11.70
N LYS A 150 6.69 -1.63 -12.63
CA LYS A 150 6.72 -0.15 -12.49
C LYS A 150 5.35 0.43 -12.87
N ARG A 151 4.49 0.67 -11.87
CA ARG A 151 3.20 1.37 -12.04
C ARG A 151 3.40 2.87 -11.96
N GLY A 152 2.61 3.65 -12.68
CA GLY A 152 2.74 5.11 -12.65
C GLY A 152 1.84 5.85 -13.62
N ARG A 153 1.87 7.17 -13.54
CA ARG A 153 1.08 8.08 -14.38
C ARG A 153 1.84 9.38 -14.61
N MET A 154 1.88 9.82 -15.86
CA MET A 154 2.40 11.14 -16.21
C MET A 154 1.29 12.18 -16.09
N LEU A 155 1.51 13.20 -15.26
CA LEU A 155 0.73 14.43 -15.27
C LEU A 155 1.33 15.36 -16.34
N VAL A 156 0.49 15.83 -17.26
CA VAL A 156 0.87 16.76 -18.32
C VAL A 156 -0.14 17.91 -18.33
N ALA A 157 0.32 19.13 -18.11
CA ALA A 157 -0.49 20.35 -18.26
C ALA A 157 0.40 21.55 -18.64
N SER A 158 -0.22 22.62 -19.14
CA SER A 158 0.48 23.88 -19.40
C SER A 158 0.80 24.61 -18.10
N TYR A 159 1.91 25.36 -18.10
CA TYR A 159 2.44 26.04 -16.93
C TYR A 159 1.41 26.98 -16.25
N GLU A 160 0.63 27.71 -17.05
CA GLU A 160 -0.43 28.62 -16.62
C GLU A 160 -1.60 27.86 -15.96
N ALA A 161 -1.99 26.73 -16.54
CA ALA A 161 -3.09 25.90 -16.06
C ALA A 161 -2.80 25.16 -14.75
N ILE A 162 -1.51 25.01 -14.37
CA ILE A 162 -1.11 24.57 -13.04
C ILE A 162 -0.96 25.77 -12.09
N ARG A 163 -0.20 26.81 -12.47
CA ARG A 163 0.21 27.91 -11.59
C ARG A 163 -0.93 28.60 -10.87
N HIS A 164 -2.00 28.93 -11.59
CA HIS A 164 -3.10 29.73 -11.05
C HIS A 164 -4.18 28.88 -10.35
N GLN A 165 -4.00 27.56 -10.26
CA GLN A 165 -4.88 26.69 -9.47
C GLN A 165 -4.55 26.79 -7.98
N LYS A 166 -5.59 26.65 -7.14
CA LYS A 166 -5.40 26.49 -5.69
C LYS A 166 -4.74 25.16 -5.37
N LEU A 167 -3.79 25.20 -4.43
CA LEU A 167 -3.06 24.03 -3.93
C LEU A 167 -3.98 22.93 -3.39
N ASP A 168 -5.11 23.27 -2.78
CA ASP A 168 -6.05 22.28 -2.25
C ASP A 168 -6.75 21.48 -3.36
N LEU A 169 -7.17 22.15 -4.45
CA LEU A 169 -7.76 21.48 -5.63
C LEU A 169 -6.71 20.61 -6.35
N PHE A 170 -5.49 21.12 -6.52
CA PHE A 170 -4.39 20.36 -7.09
C PHE A 170 -4.07 19.13 -6.24
N SER A 171 -4.05 19.26 -4.90
CA SER A 171 -3.86 18.15 -3.95
C SER A 171 -4.87 17.03 -4.15
N VAL A 172 -6.14 17.34 -4.43
CA VAL A 172 -7.18 16.31 -4.68
C VAL A 172 -6.84 15.49 -5.91
N THR A 173 -6.41 16.12 -7.01
CA THR A 173 -5.99 15.39 -8.22
C THR A 173 -4.76 14.51 -7.98
N LEU A 174 -3.80 14.98 -7.17
CA LEU A 174 -2.60 14.21 -6.82
C LEU A 174 -2.92 13.02 -5.89
N ARG A 175 -3.81 13.20 -4.90
CA ARG A 175 -4.30 12.09 -4.08
C ARG A 175 -5.06 11.06 -4.91
N GLN A 176 -5.87 11.49 -5.87
CA GLN A 176 -6.53 10.59 -6.81
C GLN A 176 -5.54 9.78 -7.64
N ILE A 177 -4.44 10.38 -8.11
CA ILE A 177 -3.35 9.65 -8.80
C ILE A 177 -2.71 8.61 -7.86
N GLY A 178 -2.45 8.98 -6.60
CA GLY A 178 -1.96 8.04 -5.57
C GLY A 178 -2.91 6.85 -5.35
N ALA A 179 -4.20 7.12 -5.14
CA ALA A 179 -5.21 6.08 -4.97
C ALA A 179 -5.30 5.14 -6.19
N HIS A 180 -5.18 5.67 -7.42
CA HIS A 180 -5.10 4.85 -8.63
C HIS A 180 -3.83 3.97 -8.67
N ILE A 181 -2.65 4.48 -8.28
CA ILE A 181 -1.42 3.68 -8.21
C ILE A 181 -1.58 2.56 -7.17
N ASN A 182 -2.08 2.87 -5.97
CA ASN A 182 -2.27 1.86 -4.93
C ASN A 182 -3.34 0.80 -5.31
N ARG A 183 -4.33 1.19 -6.11
CA ARG A 183 -5.29 0.25 -6.71
C ARG A 183 -4.62 -0.72 -7.68
N MET A 184 -3.72 -0.25 -8.55
CA MET A 184 -2.97 -1.14 -9.45
C MET A 184 -2.10 -2.12 -8.65
N HIS A 185 -1.44 -1.66 -7.59
CA HIS A 185 -0.68 -2.53 -6.68
C HIS A 185 -1.56 -3.57 -5.98
N LEU A 186 -2.82 -3.25 -5.66
CA LEU A 186 -3.78 -4.21 -5.11
C LEU A 186 -4.29 -5.20 -6.16
N GLU A 187 -4.47 -4.78 -7.42
CA GLU A 187 -4.79 -5.67 -8.54
C GLU A 187 -3.64 -6.65 -8.81
N ASP A 188 -2.39 -6.20 -8.80
CA ASP A 188 -1.19 -7.03 -8.95
C ASP A 188 -1.02 -8.05 -7.80
N ALA A 189 -1.29 -7.63 -6.55
CA ALA A 189 -1.27 -8.53 -5.41
C ALA A 189 -2.36 -9.61 -5.50
N ILE A 190 -3.55 -9.26 -6.00
CA ILE A 190 -4.66 -10.20 -6.19
C ILE A 190 -4.39 -11.18 -7.33
N ASP A 191 -3.76 -10.74 -8.41
CA ASP A 191 -3.37 -11.63 -9.52
C ASP A 191 -2.37 -12.69 -9.04
N VAL A 192 -1.33 -12.29 -8.29
CA VAL A 192 -0.38 -13.22 -7.66
C VAL A 192 -1.04 -14.15 -6.63
N LEU A 193 -2.04 -13.69 -5.88
CA LEU A 193 -2.78 -14.57 -4.96
C LEU A 193 -3.58 -15.65 -5.72
N ILE A 194 -4.22 -15.31 -6.84
CA ILE A 194 -5.06 -16.23 -7.62
C ILE A 194 -4.19 -17.16 -8.47
N ASN A 195 -3.34 -16.60 -9.33
CA ASN A 195 -2.59 -17.31 -10.37
C ASN A 195 -1.20 -17.79 -9.92
N GLY A 196 -0.70 -17.29 -8.78
CA GLY A 196 0.62 -17.60 -8.24
C GLY A 196 1.71 -16.63 -8.70
N ASP A 197 2.90 -16.73 -8.08
CA ASP A 197 4.10 -15.93 -8.43
C ASP A 197 4.97 -16.60 -9.51
N GLY A 198 4.44 -17.62 -10.18
CA GLY A 198 5.14 -18.46 -11.14
C GLY A 198 5.83 -19.70 -10.54
N ASN A 199 5.99 -19.82 -9.22
CA ASN A 199 6.55 -21.03 -8.58
C ASN A 199 5.52 -22.17 -8.42
N ASN A 200 4.61 -22.35 -9.39
CA ASN A 200 3.52 -23.35 -9.37
C ASN A 200 2.66 -23.34 -8.08
N ASN A 201 2.39 -22.16 -7.53
CA ASN A 201 1.70 -21.94 -6.25
C ASN A 201 0.34 -21.19 -6.32
N PRO A 202 -0.51 -21.36 -7.36
CA PRO A 202 -1.82 -20.72 -7.42
C PRO A 202 -2.68 -21.07 -6.20
N ALA A 203 -3.62 -20.20 -5.82
CA ALA A 203 -4.51 -20.51 -4.71
C ALA A 203 -5.50 -21.63 -5.07
N GLN A 204 -5.77 -22.51 -4.10
CA GLN A 204 -6.79 -23.56 -4.23
C GLN A 204 -8.16 -22.89 -4.43
N VAL A 205 -8.82 -23.21 -5.55
CA VAL A 205 -10.15 -22.68 -5.89
C VAL A 205 -11.21 -23.68 -5.48
N PHE A 206 -12.07 -23.26 -4.56
CA PHE A 206 -13.29 -23.95 -4.18
C PHE A 206 -14.48 -23.31 -4.89
N GLN A 207 -15.48 -24.13 -5.21
CA GLN A 207 -16.80 -23.68 -5.63
C GLN A 207 -17.76 -23.81 -4.45
N ALA A 208 -18.74 -22.92 -4.34
CA ALA A 208 -19.89 -23.15 -3.47
C ALA A 208 -20.75 -24.32 -3.96
N ALA A 209 -21.54 -24.91 -3.06
CA ALA A 209 -22.36 -26.09 -3.33
C ALA A 209 -23.56 -25.82 -4.26
N GLY A 210 -23.95 -24.56 -4.47
CA GLY A 210 -25.04 -24.16 -5.37
C GLY A 210 -24.61 -23.08 -6.36
N GLU A 211 -24.96 -23.26 -7.64
CA GLU A 211 -24.67 -22.29 -8.71
C GLU A 211 -25.24 -20.89 -8.37
N GLY A 212 -24.38 -19.87 -8.31
CA GLY A 212 -24.78 -18.49 -8.08
C GLY A 212 -25.25 -18.15 -6.66
N VAL A 213 -25.47 -19.13 -5.78
CA VAL A 213 -25.99 -18.94 -4.41
C VAL A 213 -24.91 -19.25 -3.38
N LEU A 214 -24.46 -18.23 -2.66
CA LEU A 214 -23.62 -18.39 -1.47
C LEU A 214 -24.52 -18.75 -0.28
N THR A 215 -24.22 -19.84 0.43
CA THR A 215 -24.85 -20.19 1.71
C THR A 215 -23.93 -19.83 2.89
N TYR A 216 -24.45 -19.86 4.12
CA TYR A 216 -23.61 -19.76 5.31
C TYR A 216 -22.77 -21.04 5.53
N GLU A 217 -23.28 -22.19 5.09
CA GLU A 217 -22.55 -23.46 5.15
C GLU A 217 -21.29 -23.40 4.29
N ASP A 218 -21.36 -22.90 3.05
CA ASP A 218 -20.19 -22.67 2.17
C ASP A 218 -19.09 -21.83 2.85
N LEU A 219 -19.46 -20.82 3.65
CA LEU A 219 -18.53 -19.95 4.37
C LEU A 219 -17.83 -20.68 5.53
N VAL A 220 -18.57 -21.52 6.28
CA VAL A 220 -18.00 -22.34 7.36
C VAL A 220 -17.12 -23.44 6.79
N ASP A 221 -17.56 -24.07 5.71
CA ASP A 221 -16.83 -25.11 4.99
C ASP A 221 -15.55 -24.56 4.33
N PHE A 222 -15.58 -23.30 3.88
CA PHE A 222 -14.40 -22.59 3.39
C PHE A 222 -13.43 -22.22 4.53
N TRP A 223 -13.92 -21.74 5.68
CA TRP A 223 -13.12 -21.47 6.88
C TRP A 223 -12.44 -22.73 7.43
N ALA A 224 -13.18 -23.85 7.53
CA ALA A 224 -12.66 -25.12 8.03
C ALA A 224 -11.50 -25.68 7.19
N LYS A 225 -11.40 -25.29 5.91
CA LYS A 225 -10.32 -25.69 4.99
C LYS A 225 -9.01 -24.92 5.20
N PHE A 226 -8.92 -23.97 6.14
CA PHE A 226 -7.68 -23.19 6.36
C PHE A 226 -6.63 -23.88 7.25
N ASP A 227 -7.00 -24.83 8.11
CA ASP A 227 -6.09 -25.66 8.93
C ASP A 227 -4.84 -26.09 8.11
N PRO A 228 -3.60 -25.73 8.51
CA PRO A 228 -3.15 -25.22 9.82
C PRO A 228 -3.01 -23.68 9.95
N TYR A 229 -3.57 -22.90 9.03
CA TYR A 229 -3.55 -21.43 9.03
C TYR A 229 -4.88 -20.83 9.53
N GLU A 230 -4.89 -19.53 9.87
CA GLU A 230 -6.11 -18.83 10.30
C GLU A 230 -6.62 -17.87 9.22
N MET A 231 -7.89 -18.01 8.82
CA MET A 231 -8.55 -17.08 7.89
C MET A 231 -8.85 -15.73 8.57
N ASN A 232 -7.82 -14.90 8.77
CA ASN A 232 -7.91 -13.62 9.47
C ASN A 232 -8.23 -12.42 8.55
N THR A 233 -8.20 -12.60 7.23
CA THR A 233 -8.57 -11.58 6.24
C THR A 233 -9.38 -12.17 5.09
N LEU A 234 -10.44 -11.47 4.69
CA LEU A 234 -11.36 -11.89 3.63
C LEU A 234 -11.55 -10.77 2.61
N LEU A 235 -10.95 -10.94 1.43
CA LEU A 235 -11.15 -10.06 0.29
C LEU A 235 -12.43 -10.46 -0.44
N VAL A 236 -13.36 -9.52 -0.64
CA VAL A 236 -14.68 -9.82 -1.21
C VAL A 236 -15.02 -8.83 -2.33
N SER A 237 -15.45 -9.35 -3.48
CA SER A 237 -15.93 -8.58 -4.62
C SER A 237 -17.25 -7.86 -4.31
N ASN A 238 -17.55 -6.76 -5.01
CA ASN A 238 -18.77 -5.96 -4.76
C ASN A 238 -20.06 -6.80 -4.81
N ASP A 239 -20.19 -7.70 -5.78
CA ASP A 239 -21.38 -8.54 -5.96
C ASP A 239 -21.50 -9.57 -4.84
N MET A 240 -20.37 -10.19 -4.46
CA MET A 240 -20.32 -11.14 -3.35
C MET A 240 -20.64 -10.46 -2.00
N MET A 241 -20.19 -9.23 -1.78
CA MET A 241 -20.54 -8.44 -0.61
C MET A 241 -22.07 -8.21 -0.51
N VAL A 242 -22.73 -7.99 -1.66
CA VAL A 242 -24.20 -7.90 -1.73
C VAL A 242 -24.89 -9.25 -1.51
N LYS A 243 -24.28 -10.37 -1.92
CA LYS A 243 -24.78 -11.72 -1.57
C LYS A 243 -24.64 -11.98 -0.06
N MET A 244 -23.48 -11.71 0.54
CA MET A 244 -23.25 -11.89 1.98
C MET A 244 -24.19 -11.04 2.86
N LEU A 245 -24.43 -9.77 2.50
CA LEU A 245 -25.39 -8.91 3.20
C LEU A 245 -26.87 -9.38 3.08
N LYS A 246 -27.17 -10.30 2.15
CA LYS A 246 -28.51 -10.90 1.97
C LYS A 246 -28.71 -12.18 2.78
N LEU A 247 -27.67 -12.76 3.37
CA LEU A 247 -27.79 -13.92 4.27
C LEU A 247 -28.48 -13.52 5.59
N PRO A 248 -29.39 -14.35 6.13
CA PRO A 248 -30.13 -14.02 7.35
C PRO A 248 -29.21 -13.91 8.58
N GLU A 249 -28.10 -14.63 8.62
CA GLU A 249 -27.12 -14.60 9.72
C GLU A 249 -26.48 -13.20 9.86
N PHE A 250 -26.25 -12.50 8.75
CA PHE A 250 -25.70 -11.14 8.75
C PHE A 250 -26.77 -10.04 8.90
N GLN A 251 -28.06 -10.37 8.79
CA GLN A 251 -29.18 -9.45 9.00
C GLN A 251 -29.59 -9.30 10.48
N ASN A 252 -28.89 -9.97 11.40
CA ASN A 252 -29.10 -9.84 12.84
C ASN A 252 -29.01 -8.37 13.32
N PRO A 253 -29.92 -7.88 14.20
CA PRO A 253 -29.98 -6.47 14.59
C PRO A 253 -28.68 -5.89 15.16
N ALA A 254 -27.89 -6.68 15.90
CA ALA A 254 -26.58 -6.26 16.41
C ALA A 254 -25.55 -6.03 15.29
N THR A 255 -25.54 -6.88 14.26
CA THR A 255 -24.73 -6.72 13.06
C THR A 255 -25.19 -5.51 12.24
N GLY A 256 -26.51 -5.31 12.13
CA GLY A 256 -27.10 -4.13 11.51
C GLY A 256 -26.69 -2.82 12.19
N LEU A 257 -26.68 -2.77 13.52
CA LEU A 257 -26.26 -1.58 14.28
C LEU A 257 -24.78 -1.22 14.04
N ASN A 258 -23.89 -2.21 14.07
CA ASN A 258 -22.47 -2.01 13.76
C ASN A 258 -22.27 -1.50 12.32
N PHE A 259 -22.99 -2.09 11.36
CA PHE A 259 -22.92 -1.70 9.95
C PHE A 259 -23.44 -0.29 9.70
N GLN A 260 -24.56 0.09 10.33
CA GLN A 260 -25.12 1.45 10.26
C GLN A 260 -24.21 2.49 10.94
N GLY A 261 -23.60 2.16 12.08
CA GLY A 261 -22.75 3.08 12.84
C GLY A 261 -21.33 3.27 12.29
N THR A 262 -20.77 2.26 11.60
CA THR A 262 -19.35 2.26 11.18
C THR A 262 -19.11 2.06 9.69
N GLY A 263 -20.14 1.68 8.91
CA GLY A 263 -20.00 1.25 7.51
C GLY A 263 -19.25 -0.07 7.32
N LYS A 264 -18.82 -0.73 8.42
CA LYS A 264 -18.11 -2.02 8.41
C LYS A 264 -19.04 -3.12 8.92
N LEU A 265 -19.02 -4.26 8.26
CA LEU A 265 -19.73 -5.46 8.70
C LEU A 265 -19.01 -6.03 9.94
N THR A 266 -19.76 -6.64 10.87
CA THR A 266 -19.15 -7.48 11.93
C THR A 266 -18.30 -8.57 11.28
N THR A 267 -17.08 -8.77 11.77
CA THR A 267 -16.06 -9.68 11.19
C THR A 267 -16.59 -11.11 11.04
N PRO A 268 -16.85 -11.60 9.80
CA PRO A 268 -17.37 -12.94 9.59
C PRO A 268 -16.34 -13.98 10.02
N LEU A 269 -16.71 -14.87 10.95
CA LEU A 269 -15.83 -15.92 11.49
C LEU A 269 -14.48 -15.37 12.06
N GLY A 270 -14.48 -14.13 12.54
CA GLY A 270 -13.28 -13.42 13.03
C GLY A 270 -12.43 -12.76 11.94
N ALA A 271 -12.70 -13.00 10.65
CA ALA A 271 -11.95 -12.44 9.54
C ALA A 271 -12.21 -10.94 9.34
N THR A 272 -11.15 -10.18 9.04
CA THR A 272 -11.24 -8.78 8.61
C THR A 272 -11.79 -8.70 7.18
N LEU A 273 -13.01 -8.19 7.04
CA LEU A 273 -13.73 -8.13 5.77
C LEU A 273 -13.32 -6.88 4.96
N LEU A 274 -12.72 -7.09 3.78
CA LEU A 274 -12.25 -6.03 2.90
C LEU A 274 -12.97 -6.10 1.54
N ARG A 275 -13.90 -5.18 1.32
CA ARG A 275 -14.59 -5.03 0.02
C ARG A 275 -13.65 -4.38 -0.98
N THR A 276 -13.34 -5.08 -2.07
CA THR A 276 -12.55 -4.54 -3.18
C THR A 276 -13.26 -4.69 -4.53
N SER A 277 -12.93 -3.79 -5.46
CA SER A 277 -13.36 -3.86 -6.87
C SER A 277 -12.22 -4.23 -7.82
N ALA A 278 -11.11 -4.75 -7.26
CA ALA A 278 -10.02 -5.40 -7.97
C ALA A 278 -10.25 -6.92 -8.17
N LEU A 279 -11.16 -7.52 -7.38
CA LEU A 279 -11.51 -8.93 -7.53
C LEU A 279 -12.44 -9.18 -8.74
N PRO A 280 -12.32 -10.33 -9.41
CA PRO A 280 -13.33 -10.80 -10.36
C PRO A 280 -14.72 -10.93 -9.72
N ALA A 281 -15.77 -10.80 -10.55
CA ALA A 281 -17.15 -10.97 -10.11
C ALA A 281 -17.38 -12.36 -9.46
N ASN A 282 -18.30 -12.40 -8.49
CA ASN A 282 -18.59 -13.58 -7.66
C ASN A 282 -17.36 -14.32 -7.08
N THR A 283 -16.24 -13.63 -6.88
CA THR A 283 -15.03 -14.21 -6.28
C THR A 283 -14.77 -13.58 -4.92
N MET A 284 -14.27 -14.39 -3.99
CA MET A 284 -13.71 -13.96 -2.71
C MET A 284 -12.45 -14.76 -2.37
N ILE A 285 -11.52 -14.15 -1.64
CA ILE A 285 -10.24 -14.75 -1.24
C ILE A 285 -10.14 -14.70 0.28
N GLY A 286 -10.01 -15.85 0.91
CA GLY A 286 -9.60 -15.96 2.31
C GLY A 286 -8.09 -16.09 2.37
N LEU A 287 -7.45 -15.37 3.29
CA LEU A 287 -6.01 -15.41 3.46
C LEU A 287 -5.61 -15.21 4.92
N ASP A 288 -4.50 -15.84 5.30
CA ASP A 288 -3.78 -15.53 6.54
C ASP A 288 -2.75 -14.44 6.26
N ARG A 289 -3.03 -13.22 6.69
CA ARG A 289 -2.17 -12.05 6.45
C ARG A 289 -0.75 -12.20 7.00
N ASN A 290 -0.50 -13.13 7.92
CA ASN A 290 0.81 -13.33 8.53
C ASN A 290 1.71 -14.27 7.70
N TYR A 291 1.14 -15.01 6.73
CA TYR A 291 1.84 -16.05 5.97
C TYR A 291 1.54 -16.07 4.46
N ALA A 292 0.52 -15.37 3.98
CA ALA A 292 0.11 -15.45 2.57
C ALA A 292 1.13 -14.87 1.58
N LEU A 293 1.55 -13.60 1.79
CA LEU A 293 2.14 -12.80 0.71
C LEU A 293 3.18 -11.79 1.21
N GLU A 294 4.30 -11.71 0.51
CA GLU A 294 5.36 -10.69 0.66
C GLU A 294 5.16 -9.59 -0.40
N MET A 295 5.33 -8.32 0.00
CA MET A 295 5.46 -7.20 -0.93
C MET A 295 6.93 -6.79 -1.06
N VAL A 296 7.44 -6.75 -2.28
CA VAL A 296 8.78 -6.29 -2.61
C VAL A 296 8.68 -4.89 -3.21
N GLN A 297 9.35 -3.91 -2.59
CA GLN A 297 9.30 -2.50 -2.99
C GLN A 297 10.64 -2.06 -3.58
N GLY A 298 10.64 -1.75 -4.89
CA GLY A 298 11.78 -1.21 -5.63
C GLY A 298 11.93 0.30 -5.40
N GLY A 299 12.15 0.69 -4.14
CA GLY A 299 12.17 2.07 -3.68
C GLY A 299 10.78 2.68 -3.37
N ASP A 300 10.81 3.93 -2.91
CA ASP A 300 9.62 4.74 -2.62
C ASP A 300 8.98 5.32 -3.90
N VAL A 301 7.90 6.10 -3.77
CA VAL A 301 7.29 6.82 -4.89
C VAL A 301 8.29 7.81 -5.50
N MET A 302 8.71 7.53 -6.73
CA MET A 302 9.64 8.36 -7.50
C MET A 302 8.86 9.38 -8.34
N ILE A 303 9.29 10.64 -8.29
CA ILE A 303 8.76 11.72 -9.12
C ILE A 303 9.87 12.33 -9.96
N GLU A 304 9.77 12.14 -11.27
CA GLU A 304 10.59 12.80 -12.27
C GLU A 304 9.82 14.04 -12.76
N TYR A 305 10.32 15.25 -12.45
CA TYR A 305 9.75 16.52 -12.93
C TYR A 305 10.62 17.11 -14.04
N ASP A 306 10.01 17.36 -15.20
CA ASP A 306 10.63 18.01 -16.36
C ASP A 306 9.79 19.22 -16.82
N LYS A 307 10.49 20.23 -17.35
CA LYS A 307 9.92 21.49 -17.84
C LYS A 307 10.28 21.65 -19.31
N LEU A 308 9.37 21.21 -20.18
CA LEU A 308 9.52 21.30 -21.64
C LEU A 308 9.34 22.75 -22.10
N ILE A 309 10.45 23.47 -22.17
CA ILE A 309 10.54 24.89 -22.57
C ILE A 309 9.80 25.12 -23.90
N ASP A 310 10.11 24.32 -24.93
CA ASP A 310 9.57 24.44 -26.30
C ASP A 310 8.03 24.34 -26.41
N ARG A 311 7.37 23.76 -25.39
CA ARG A 311 5.91 23.55 -25.39
C ARG A 311 5.20 24.25 -24.23
N GLN A 312 5.95 24.92 -23.35
CA GLN A 312 5.43 25.50 -22.10
C GLN A 312 4.65 24.51 -21.22
N LEU A 313 4.96 23.22 -21.35
CA LEU A 313 4.35 22.12 -20.59
C LEU A 313 5.23 21.76 -19.40
N GLU A 314 4.59 21.49 -18.27
CA GLU A 314 5.22 20.78 -17.16
C GLU A 314 4.80 19.31 -17.22
N ARG A 315 5.77 18.43 -16.95
CA ARG A 315 5.57 16.98 -16.88
C ARG A 315 6.06 16.48 -15.54
N ALA A 316 5.19 15.79 -14.81
CA ALA A 316 5.57 15.02 -13.64
C ALA A 316 5.24 13.55 -13.90
N ALA A 317 6.26 12.70 -14.06
CA ALA A 317 6.08 11.26 -14.09
C ALA A 317 6.12 10.74 -12.65
N ILE A 318 4.95 10.34 -12.15
CA ILE A 318 4.79 9.77 -10.80
C ILE A 318 4.81 8.26 -10.95
N THR A 319 5.78 7.58 -10.35
CA THR A 319 5.98 6.13 -10.51
C THR A 319 6.32 5.43 -9.20
N SER A 320 5.95 4.15 -9.10
CA SER A 320 6.22 3.27 -7.96
C SER A 320 6.43 1.85 -8.49
N THR A 321 7.48 1.18 -8.02
CA THR A 321 7.86 -0.16 -8.48
C THR A 321 7.62 -1.15 -7.36
N SER A 322 6.82 -2.18 -7.61
CA SER A 322 6.64 -3.29 -6.66
C SER A 322 6.38 -4.61 -7.35
N GLY A 323 6.72 -5.69 -6.66
CA GLY A 323 6.31 -7.06 -6.99
C GLY A 323 5.75 -7.75 -5.74
N PHE A 324 5.15 -8.91 -5.95
CA PHE A 324 4.56 -9.70 -4.87
C PHE A 324 4.98 -11.16 -5.00
N ALA A 325 5.23 -11.82 -3.87
CA ALA A 325 5.60 -13.23 -3.80
C ALA A 325 4.74 -13.96 -2.77
N LYS A 326 4.45 -15.24 -3.01
CA LYS A 326 3.56 -16.04 -2.16
C LYS A 326 4.39 -16.99 -1.29
N LEU A 327 4.55 -16.62 -0.02
CA LEU A 327 5.42 -17.31 0.95
C LEU A 327 4.95 -18.75 1.23
N PHE A 328 3.65 -18.94 1.39
CA PHE A 328 3.03 -20.24 1.63
C PHE A 328 1.81 -20.46 0.72
N GLY A 329 1.84 -21.53 -0.07
CA GLY A 329 0.81 -21.86 -1.06
C GLY A 329 -0.59 -22.02 -0.45
N ASP A 330 -0.66 -22.68 0.71
CA ASP A 330 -1.91 -23.03 1.41
C ASP A 330 -2.52 -21.88 2.23
N ALA A 331 -1.75 -20.83 2.53
CA ALA A 331 -2.19 -19.71 3.37
C ALA A 331 -3.15 -18.73 2.67
N ALA A 332 -3.45 -18.94 1.39
CA ALA A 332 -4.45 -18.18 0.64
C ALA A 332 -5.27 -19.12 -0.26
N LYS A 333 -6.60 -19.03 -0.16
CA LYS A 333 -7.58 -19.89 -0.85
C LYS A 333 -8.69 -19.03 -1.45
N VAL A 334 -9.31 -19.49 -2.53
CA VAL A 334 -10.31 -18.75 -3.30
C VAL A 334 -11.65 -19.50 -3.23
N LEU A 335 -12.76 -18.78 -3.03
CA LEU A 335 -14.11 -19.31 -3.19
C LEU A 335 -14.81 -18.57 -4.35
N LYS A 336 -15.48 -19.33 -5.22
CA LYS A 336 -16.28 -18.85 -6.36
C LYS A 336 -17.72 -19.35 -6.25
N VAL A 337 -18.68 -18.58 -6.80
CA VAL A 337 -20.13 -18.76 -6.64
C VAL A 337 -20.92 -18.42 -7.91
#